data_AF-A0A1I0SCV9-F1
#
_entry.id   AF-A0A1I0SCV9-F1
#
_cell.length_a   1.000
_cell.length_b   1.000
_cell.length_c   1.000
_cell.angle_alpha   90.00
_cell.angle_beta   90.00
_cell.angle_gamma   90.00
#
_symmetry.space_group_name_H-M   'P 1'
#
loop_
_entity.id
_entity.type
_entity.pdbx_description
1 polymer ?
#
loop_
_entity_poly.entity_id
_entity_poly.type
_entity_poly.pdbx_seq_one_letter_code
_entity_poly.pdbx_strand_id
1 'polypeptide(L)'
;MKASLILLLCACFFLPASSQQYNTAISIPDSVPANTASIAQWINANCHSEEEKLSVAYQWVCKYINYDIRHAYSLKHQIQGDTLTLVNQILKTRKAVCIGYACTFSEICKQLAIPVKVVTGYGFDAKQHLLDAPHAWVTVHTGGKWLFVDPTWGAGFAEVKKRKFLWKTFKRDVFVLKFNWHYFLMPGDEFIADHVPYDPLYQFTEYPVRHDTISKKSRRVDSSLQAFKYIDTLQYCRNLNYAQRSMNEIARIRAYGVSNRFVSQYISIQRQNIPYWKLVDDKASGHFDLYQEAGISLQQLDNDYRMLESQVYDNSQDDDKIISQLGKLSPEVDKLLQKMESLTLTTTSLKFQLAGDIRRVRFLQQRLAAQQAFVQKRILKKMERKNG
;
A
#
# COMPACT_ATOMS: atom_id res chain seq x y z
N MET A 1 40.21 -49.65 -37.07
CA MET A 1 40.42 -48.78 -35.90
C MET A 1 39.06 -48.27 -35.45
N LYS A 2 38.52 -48.78 -34.34
CA LYS A 2 37.24 -48.35 -33.77
C LYS A 2 37.55 -47.37 -32.63
N ALA A 3 37.14 -46.11 -32.76
CA ALA A 3 37.29 -45.10 -31.72
C ALA A 3 36.09 -45.19 -30.77
N SER A 4 36.36 -45.58 -29.52
CA SER A 4 35.37 -45.59 -28.44
C SER A 4 35.21 -44.18 -27.88
N LEU A 5 33.99 -43.64 -27.98
CA LEU A 5 33.57 -42.38 -27.37
C LEU A 5 33.31 -42.63 -25.88
N ILE A 6 34.17 -42.11 -24.99
CA ILE A 6 33.94 -42.16 -23.54
C ILE A 6 33.03 -40.99 -23.16
N LEU A 7 31.77 -41.30 -22.88
CA LEU A 7 30.79 -40.35 -22.35
C LEU A 7 31.03 -40.20 -20.85
N LEU A 8 31.63 -39.08 -20.43
CA LEU A 8 31.80 -38.73 -19.02
C LEU A 8 30.44 -38.29 -18.45
N LEU A 9 29.73 -39.22 -17.80
CA LEU A 9 28.55 -38.94 -16.99
C LEU A 9 28.97 -38.15 -15.74
N CYS A 10 28.87 -36.83 -15.80
CA CYS A 10 28.92 -35.97 -14.62
C CYS A 10 27.66 -36.25 -13.78
N ALA A 11 27.78 -37.16 -12.82
CA ALA A 11 26.77 -37.33 -11.78
C ALA A 11 26.77 -36.08 -10.89
N CYS A 12 25.89 -35.13 -11.18
CA CYS A 12 25.53 -34.07 -10.26
C CYS A 12 24.83 -34.71 -9.07
N PHE A 13 25.58 -35.04 -8.02
CA PHE A 13 25.04 -35.33 -6.71
C PHE A 13 24.33 -34.07 -6.20
N PHE A 14 23.00 -34.05 -6.25
CA PHE A 14 22.20 -33.12 -5.46
C PHE A 14 22.44 -33.46 -3.98
N LEU A 15 23.34 -32.72 -3.34
CA LEU A 15 23.42 -32.72 -1.89
C LEU A 15 22.10 -32.13 -1.37
N PRO A 16 21.40 -32.80 -0.43
CA PRO A 16 20.27 -32.18 0.25
C PRO A 16 20.78 -30.91 0.95
N ALA A 17 20.05 -29.80 0.78
CA ALA A 17 20.36 -28.54 1.44
C ALA A 17 20.54 -28.79 2.95
N SER A 18 21.79 -28.63 3.42
CA SER A 18 22.09 -28.63 4.84
C SER A 18 21.28 -27.51 5.48
N SER A 19 20.48 -27.81 6.51
CA SER A 19 19.87 -26.76 7.31
C SER A 19 21.00 -25.98 7.98
N GLN A 20 21.28 -24.79 7.49
CA GLN A 20 22.29 -23.92 8.08
C GLN A 20 21.91 -23.68 9.54
N GLN A 21 22.68 -24.23 10.47
CA GLN A 21 22.48 -24.02 11.90
C GLN A 21 23.09 -22.67 12.26
N TYR A 22 22.24 -21.67 12.46
CA TYR A 22 22.66 -20.35 12.91
C TYR A 22 22.98 -20.36 14.41
N ASN A 23 23.93 -19.53 14.83
CA ASN A 23 24.38 -19.49 16.22
C ASN A 23 23.22 -19.14 17.17
N THR A 24 22.84 -20.09 18.03
CA THR A 24 21.75 -19.93 19.01
C THR A 24 22.24 -19.42 20.37
N ALA A 25 23.53 -19.16 20.55
CA ALA A 25 24.10 -18.78 21.85
C ALA A 25 23.66 -17.38 22.31
N ILE A 26 23.29 -16.49 21.39
CA ILE A 26 22.82 -15.14 21.70
C ILE A 26 21.30 -15.15 21.74
N SER A 27 20.73 -14.86 22.92
CA SER A 27 19.29 -14.72 23.12
C SER A 27 18.98 -13.49 23.96
N ILE A 28 17.95 -12.75 23.56
CA ILE A 28 17.51 -11.55 24.29
C ILE A 28 16.95 -11.97 25.66
N PRO A 29 17.48 -11.46 26.78
CA PRO A 29 16.97 -11.77 28.11
C PRO A 29 15.53 -11.28 28.31
N ASP A 30 14.77 -11.99 29.14
CA ASP A 30 13.38 -11.62 29.48
C ASP A 30 13.27 -10.25 30.19
N SER A 31 14.37 -9.73 30.75
CA SER A 31 14.44 -8.40 31.36
C SER A 31 14.37 -7.26 30.33
N VAL A 32 14.64 -7.52 29.04
CA VAL A 32 14.52 -6.52 27.99
C VAL A 32 13.05 -6.23 27.74
N PRO A 33 12.61 -4.95 27.85
CA PRO A 33 11.23 -4.60 27.58
C PRO A 33 10.75 -5.06 26.20
N ALA A 34 9.54 -5.60 26.15
CA ALA A 34 8.92 -6.11 24.93
C ALA A 34 8.42 -4.99 24.02
N ASN A 35 9.33 -4.12 23.56
CA ASN A 35 9.07 -3.13 22.52
C ASN A 35 10.21 -3.15 21.49
N THR A 36 9.89 -2.78 20.26
CA THR A 36 10.83 -2.90 19.13
C THR A 36 12.10 -2.09 19.33
N ALA A 37 12.03 -0.92 19.97
CA ALA A 37 13.18 -0.09 20.25
C ALA A 37 14.14 -0.74 21.26
N SER A 38 13.63 -1.23 22.40
CA SER A 38 14.45 -1.91 23.41
C SER A 38 15.06 -3.22 22.89
N ILE A 39 14.30 -3.97 22.10
CA ILE A 39 14.79 -5.19 21.44
C ILE A 39 15.94 -4.86 20.48
N ALA A 40 15.75 -3.87 19.60
CA ALA A 40 16.77 -3.46 18.64
C ALA A 40 18.02 -2.85 19.32
N GLN A 41 17.83 -2.07 20.38
CA GLN A 41 18.94 -1.53 21.17
C GLN A 41 19.78 -2.65 21.78
N TRP A 42 19.13 -3.66 22.36
CA TRP A 42 19.83 -4.81 22.92
C TRP A 42 20.59 -5.58 21.82
N ILE A 43 19.94 -5.83 20.68
CA ILE A 43 20.57 -6.51 19.53
C ILE A 43 21.81 -5.72 19.05
N ASN A 44 21.71 -4.41 18.87
CA ASN A 44 22.83 -3.57 18.44
C ASN A 44 24.01 -3.56 19.42
N ALA A 45 23.76 -3.72 20.71
CA ALA A 45 24.81 -3.77 21.72
C ALA A 45 25.51 -5.13 21.81
N ASN A 46 24.89 -6.21 21.32
CA ASN A 46 25.35 -7.59 21.56
C ASN A 46 25.63 -8.39 20.26
N CYS A 47 25.32 -7.85 19.08
CA CYS A 47 25.53 -8.50 17.79
C CYS A 47 26.37 -7.61 16.88
N HIS A 48 27.30 -8.22 16.12
CA HIS A 48 28.32 -7.49 15.37
C HIS A 48 28.08 -7.50 13.85
N SER A 49 27.38 -8.51 13.32
CA SER A 49 27.01 -8.59 11.90
C SER A 49 25.51 -8.40 11.66
N GLU A 50 25.11 -7.99 10.45
CA GLU A 50 23.68 -7.94 10.08
C GLU A 50 23.01 -9.32 10.21
N GLU A 51 23.71 -10.39 9.84
CA GLU A 51 23.22 -11.77 9.93
C GLU A 51 22.93 -12.17 11.38
N GLU A 52 23.83 -11.87 12.33
CA GLU A 52 23.61 -12.09 13.76
C GLU A 52 22.43 -11.28 14.28
N LYS A 53 22.33 -10.01 13.90
CA LYS A 53 21.21 -9.15 14.30
C LYS A 53 19.88 -9.72 13.81
N LEU A 54 19.84 -10.16 12.55
CA LEU A 54 18.66 -10.78 11.94
C LEU A 54 18.33 -12.12 12.60
N SER A 55 19.32 -12.95 12.93
CA SER A 55 19.09 -14.27 13.53
C SER A 55 18.51 -14.15 14.94
N VAL A 56 19.02 -13.21 15.74
CA VAL A 56 18.49 -12.93 17.09
C VAL A 56 17.08 -12.34 17.02
N ALA A 57 16.82 -11.40 16.12
CA ALA A 57 15.47 -10.87 15.90
C ALA A 57 14.49 -11.97 15.46
N TYR A 58 14.91 -12.85 14.54
CA TYR A 58 14.10 -13.94 14.02
C TYR A 58 13.76 -14.94 15.12
N GLN A 59 14.77 -15.36 15.88
CA GLN A 59 14.60 -16.27 17.00
C GLN A 59 13.64 -15.70 18.04
N TRP A 60 13.80 -14.42 18.38
CA TRP A 60 12.94 -13.76 19.35
C TRP A 60 11.47 -13.73 18.88
N VAL A 61 11.22 -13.32 17.65
CA VAL A 61 9.87 -13.28 17.08
C VAL A 61 9.25 -14.68 17.06
N CYS A 62 10.01 -15.70 16.64
CA CYS A 62 9.51 -17.07 16.55
C CYS A 62 9.19 -17.70 17.91
N LYS A 63 9.94 -17.36 18.96
CA LYS A 63 9.78 -17.96 20.29
C LYS A 63 8.77 -17.21 21.18
N TYR A 64 8.68 -15.90 21.04
CA TYR A 64 7.92 -15.04 21.97
C TYR A 64 6.57 -14.56 21.42
N ILE A 65 6.23 -14.89 20.17
CA ILE A 65 4.90 -14.65 19.61
C ILE A 65 4.22 -16.01 19.40
N ASN A 66 2.97 -16.13 19.84
CA ASN A 66 2.15 -17.31 19.66
C ASN A 66 1.19 -17.13 18.48
N TYR A 67 1.02 -18.17 17.67
CA TYR A 67 0.13 -18.10 16.52
C TYR A 67 -1.34 -18.16 16.96
N ASP A 68 -2.13 -17.15 16.59
CA ASP A 68 -3.55 -17.08 16.91
C ASP A 68 -4.40 -17.82 15.86
N ILE A 69 -4.30 -19.15 15.89
CA ILE A 69 -4.96 -20.03 14.92
C ILE A 69 -6.48 -19.85 14.85
N ARG A 70 -7.11 -19.38 15.94
CA ARG A 70 -8.55 -19.13 15.99
C ARG A 70 -8.98 -17.97 15.11
N HIS A 71 -8.08 -17.00 14.91
CA HIS A 71 -8.33 -15.80 14.10
C HIS A 71 -7.62 -15.85 12.74
N ALA A 72 -6.88 -16.93 12.43
CA ALA A 72 -6.15 -17.10 11.18
C ALA A 72 -7.03 -16.99 9.91
N TYR A 73 -8.31 -17.35 10.01
CA TYR A 73 -9.27 -17.31 8.91
C TYR A 73 -10.21 -16.10 8.95
N SER A 74 -10.07 -15.21 9.94
CA SER A 74 -10.89 -14.01 10.05
C SER A 74 -10.37 -12.92 9.11
N LEU A 75 -11.17 -12.58 8.09
CA LEU A 75 -10.91 -11.47 7.17
C LEU A 75 -10.79 -10.10 7.88
N LYS A 76 -11.24 -10.01 9.14
CA LYS A 76 -11.26 -8.78 9.94
C LYS A 76 -9.86 -8.32 10.40
N HIS A 77 -8.83 -9.16 10.28
CA HIS A 77 -7.46 -8.82 10.68
C HIS A 77 -6.55 -8.40 9.51
N GLN A 78 -7.11 -8.14 8.33
CA GLN A 78 -6.40 -7.38 7.29
C GLN A 78 -6.23 -5.95 7.79
N ILE A 79 -4.98 -5.53 8.00
CA ILE A 79 -4.48 -4.27 8.58
C ILE A 79 -5.53 -3.15 8.56
N GLN A 80 -6.34 -3.05 9.61
CA GLN A 80 -7.13 -1.85 9.91
C GLN A 80 -6.33 -1.06 10.93
N GLY A 81 -5.64 -0.01 10.48
CA GLY A 81 -4.87 0.89 11.34
C GLY A 81 -3.37 0.93 11.03
N ASP A 82 -2.65 1.72 11.82
CA ASP A 82 -1.21 1.92 11.70
C ASP A 82 -0.41 0.66 12.13
N THR A 83 0.71 0.40 11.45
CA THR A 83 1.54 -0.80 11.67
C THR A 83 2.14 -0.83 13.07
N LEU A 84 2.57 0.32 13.61
CA LEU A 84 3.12 0.39 14.97
C LEU A 84 2.06 0.08 16.02
N THR A 85 0.82 0.52 15.80
CA THR A 85 -0.31 0.18 16.68
C THR A 85 -0.54 -1.34 16.74
N LEU A 86 -0.54 -2.01 15.58
CA LEU A 86 -0.65 -3.48 15.51
C LEU A 86 0.51 -4.16 16.25
N VAL A 87 1.75 -3.74 15.98
CA VAL A 87 2.94 -4.33 16.60
C VAL A 87 2.94 -4.14 18.11
N ASN A 88 2.60 -2.94 18.60
CA ASN A 88 2.47 -2.67 20.04
C ASN A 88 1.41 -3.55 20.71
N GLN A 89 0.29 -3.83 20.02
CA GLN A 89 -0.72 -4.77 20.53
C GLN A 89 -0.16 -6.19 20.60
N ILE A 90 0.51 -6.66 19.54
CA ILE A 90 1.09 -8.01 19.49
C ILE A 90 2.14 -8.20 20.57
N LEU A 91 2.99 -7.21 20.81
CA LEU A 91 4.02 -7.25 21.83
C LEU A 91 3.43 -7.35 23.26
N LYS A 92 2.25 -6.77 23.48
CA LYS A 92 1.50 -6.90 24.74
C LYS A 92 0.80 -8.25 24.87
N THR A 93 0.12 -8.72 23.81
CA THR A 93 -0.71 -9.93 23.86
C THR A 93 0.08 -11.21 23.61
N ARG A 94 1.27 -11.09 23.02
CA ARG A 94 2.12 -12.17 22.49
C ARG A 94 1.36 -13.09 21.53
N LYS A 95 0.39 -12.55 20.78
CA LYS A 95 -0.46 -13.31 19.86
C LYS A 95 -0.62 -12.59 18.52
N ALA A 96 -0.42 -13.32 17.44
CA ALA A 96 -0.54 -12.81 16.08
C ALA A 96 -0.88 -13.92 15.07
N VAL A 97 -1.41 -13.52 13.92
CA VAL A 97 -1.38 -14.34 12.68
C VAL A 97 -0.19 -13.91 11.82
N CYS A 98 0.03 -14.53 10.65
CA CYS A 98 1.22 -14.33 9.81
C CYS A 98 1.63 -12.86 9.61
N ILE A 99 0.68 -11.97 9.30
CA ILE A 99 0.99 -10.54 9.10
C ILE A 99 1.58 -9.88 10.35
N GLY A 100 1.15 -10.29 11.54
CA GLY A 100 1.67 -9.74 12.79
C GLY A 100 3.09 -10.19 13.11
N TYR A 101 3.45 -11.44 12.75
CA TYR A 101 4.84 -11.90 12.81
C TYR A 101 5.72 -11.10 11.85
N ALA A 102 5.26 -10.96 10.60
CA ALA A 102 5.99 -10.21 9.57
C ALA A 102 6.17 -8.73 9.94
N CYS A 103 5.11 -8.06 10.41
CA CYS A 103 5.19 -6.68 10.87
C CYS A 103 6.10 -6.52 12.10
N THR A 104 6.02 -7.42 13.09
CA THR A 104 6.88 -7.32 14.29
C THR A 104 8.35 -7.46 13.93
N PHE A 105 8.70 -8.47 13.10
CA PHE A 105 10.06 -8.64 12.61
C PHE A 105 10.53 -7.44 11.77
N SER A 106 9.65 -6.93 10.88
CA SER A 106 9.96 -5.76 10.06
C SER A 106 10.21 -4.50 10.89
N GLU A 107 9.43 -4.25 11.95
CA GLU A 107 9.64 -3.08 12.81
C GLU A 107 10.95 -3.20 13.60
N ILE A 108 11.34 -4.40 14.05
CA ILE A 108 12.67 -4.61 14.66
C ILE A 108 13.78 -4.32 13.63
N CYS A 109 13.66 -4.84 12.40
CA CYS A 109 14.64 -4.59 11.34
C CYS A 109 14.79 -3.11 10.99
N LYS A 110 13.68 -2.34 10.96
CA LYS A 110 13.71 -0.89 10.75
C LYS A 110 14.52 -0.17 11.84
N GLN A 111 14.34 -0.56 13.11
CA GLN A 111 15.12 -0.01 14.23
C GLN A 111 16.61 -0.40 14.17
N LEU A 112 16.92 -1.52 13.51
CA LEU A 112 18.29 -1.97 13.22
C LEU A 112 18.89 -1.32 11.97
N ALA A 113 18.16 -0.43 11.28
CA ALA A 113 18.52 0.18 10.01
C ALA A 113 18.76 -0.84 8.87
N ILE A 114 18.15 -2.02 8.95
CA ILE A 114 18.24 -3.05 7.91
C ILE A 114 17.08 -2.85 6.93
N PRO A 115 17.33 -2.64 5.61
CA PRO A 115 16.25 -2.46 4.66
C PRO A 115 15.36 -3.70 4.60
N VAL A 116 14.07 -3.48 4.77
CA VAL A 116 13.11 -4.57 5.01
C VAL A 116 11.77 -4.25 4.35
N LYS A 117 11.09 -5.29 3.86
CA LYS A 117 9.78 -5.19 3.22
C LYS A 117 8.89 -6.34 3.63
N VAL A 118 7.74 -6.03 4.21
CA VAL A 118 6.64 -6.99 4.38
C VAL A 118 6.05 -7.29 3.00
N VAL A 119 5.93 -8.58 2.69
CA VAL A 119 5.40 -9.11 1.44
C VAL A 119 4.18 -9.97 1.76
N THR A 120 3.13 -9.83 0.93
CA THR A 120 1.90 -10.62 1.05
C THR A 120 1.71 -11.48 -0.18
N GLY A 121 1.08 -12.63 0.02
CA GLY A 121 0.87 -13.61 -1.02
C GLY A 121 0.05 -14.80 -0.54
N TYR A 122 0.38 -15.96 -1.07
CA TYR A 122 -0.21 -17.23 -0.71
C TYR A 122 0.88 -18.30 -0.68
N GLY A 123 0.58 -19.45 -0.10
CA GLY A 123 1.55 -20.54 -0.04
C GLY A 123 0.99 -21.91 -0.39
N PHE A 124 1.90 -22.88 -0.50
CA PHE A 124 1.61 -24.27 -0.79
C PHE A 124 2.08 -25.17 0.35
N ASP A 125 1.40 -26.30 0.55
CA ASP A 125 1.89 -27.36 1.43
C ASP A 125 3.03 -28.17 0.77
N ALA A 126 3.66 -29.07 1.52
CA ALA A 126 4.72 -29.94 1.02
C ALA A 126 4.28 -30.87 -0.15
N LYS A 127 2.96 -31.03 -0.36
CA LYS A 127 2.37 -31.79 -1.47
C LYS A 127 1.94 -30.90 -2.63
N GLN A 128 2.27 -29.60 -2.58
CA GLN A 128 1.94 -28.59 -3.58
C GLN A 128 0.44 -28.30 -3.69
N HIS A 129 -0.33 -28.51 -2.62
CA HIS A 129 -1.70 -28.00 -2.53
C HIS A 129 -1.69 -26.56 -2.06
N LEU A 130 -2.52 -25.73 -2.69
CA LEU A 130 -2.74 -24.35 -2.27
C LEU A 130 -3.32 -24.33 -0.84
N LEU A 131 -2.74 -23.52 0.04
CA LEU A 131 -3.22 -23.37 1.41
C LEU A 131 -4.57 -22.62 1.47
N ASP A 132 -5.31 -22.83 2.55
CA ASP A 132 -6.67 -22.28 2.68
C ASP A 132 -6.73 -20.80 3.10
N ALA A 133 -5.59 -20.18 3.41
CA ALA A 133 -5.48 -18.78 3.83
C ALA A 133 -4.39 -18.02 3.06
N PRO A 134 -4.53 -16.69 2.89
CA PRO A 134 -3.44 -15.85 2.43
C PRO A 134 -2.30 -15.85 3.45
N HIS A 135 -1.09 -15.52 3.00
CA HIS A 135 0.10 -15.53 3.83
C HIS A 135 0.90 -14.23 3.72
N ALA A 136 1.71 -13.96 4.73
CA ALA A 136 2.56 -12.77 4.80
C ALA A 136 3.91 -13.12 5.45
N TRP A 137 4.98 -12.58 4.88
CA TRP A 137 6.36 -12.80 5.31
C TRP A 137 7.17 -11.52 5.09
N VAL A 138 8.49 -11.61 5.26
CA VAL A 138 9.40 -10.47 5.15
C VAL A 138 10.51 -10.76 4.15
N THR A 139 10.99 -9.71 3.49
CA THR A 139 12.26 -9.72 2.76
C THR A 139 13.18 -8.68 3.33
N VAL A 140 14.45 -9.00 3.47
CA VAL A 140 15.50 -8.14 4.01
C VAL A 140 16.61 -8.00 2.99
N HIS A 141 17.19 -6.81 2.87
CA HIS A 141 18.33 -6.57 2.00
C HIS A 141 19.61 -6.57 2.84
N THR A 142 20.39 -7.64 2.72
CA THR A 142 21.66 -7.83 3.44
C THR A 142 22.65 -8.54 2.54
N GLY A 143 23.95 -8.25 2.70
CA GLY A 143 24.99 -8.82 1.83
C GLY A 143 24.80 -8.51 0.34
N GLY A 144 24.19 -7.37 0.00
CA GLY A 144 23.97 -6.91 -1.38
C GLY A 144 22.84 -7.60 -2.14
N LYS A 145 21.98 -8.38 -1.46
CA LYS A 145 20.85 -9.09 -2.07
C LYS A 145 19.62 -9.09 -1.18
N TRP A 146 18.45 -9.26 -1.80
CA TRP A 146 17.20 -9.50 -1.08
C TRP A 146 17.09 -10.98 -0.70
N LEU A 147 16.90 -11.24 0.58
CA LEU A 147 16.68 -12.58 1.15
C LEU A 147 15.34 -12.65 1.86
N PHE A 148 14.76 -13.84 1.89
CA PHE A 148 13.42 -14.07 2.40
C PHE A 148 13.46 -14.63 3.83
N VAL A 149 12.52 -14.15 4.65
CA VAL A 149 12.38 -14.54 6.05
C VAL A 149 10.89 -14.76 6.34
N ASP A 150 10.51 -15.98 6.73
CA ASP A 150 9.19 -16.24 7.31
C ASP A 150 9.29 -16.60 8.79
N PRO A 151 9.05 -15.63 9.69
CA PRO A 151 9.01 -15.88 11.13
C PRO A 151 7.79 -16.72 11.56
N THR A 152 6.75 -16.83 10.75
CA THR A 152 5.54 -17.61 11.07
C THR A 152 5.80 -19.10 10.91
N TRP A 153 6.25 -19.55 9.73
CA TRP A 153 6.59 -20.96 9.49
C TRP A 153 7.93 -21.34 10.16
N GLY A 154 8.76 -20.35 10.50
CA GLY A 154 9.89 -20.49 11.42
C GLY A 154 9.50 -20.86 12.85
N ALA A 155 8.38 -20.33 13.36
CA ALA A 155 7.90 -20.60 14.71
C ALA A 155 7.30 -22.00 14.87
N GLY A 156 6.77 -22.57 13.80
CA GLY A 156 6.06 -23.84 13.84
C GLY A 156 5.10 -24.04 12.68
N PHE A 157 4.11 -24.91 12.86
CA PHE A 157 3.14 -25.25 11.83
C PHE A 157 1.74 -25.51 12.39
N ALA A 158 0.73 -25.36 11.53
CA ALA A 158 -0.63 -25.75 11.85
C ALA A 158 -0.83 -27.26 11.65
N GLU A 159 -1.48 -27.92 12.61
CA GLU A 159 -1.82 -29.33 12.57
C GLU A 159 -3.30 -29.53 12.93
N VAL A 160 -4.00 -30.37 12.16
CA VAL A 160 -5.38 -30.76 12.47
C VAL A 160 -5.37 -31.93 13.46
N LYS A 161 -5.64 -31.65 14.74
CA LYS A 161 -5.82 -32.71 15.74
C LYS A 161 -7.22 -33.29 15.65
N LYS A 162 -7.28 -34.63 15.55
CA LYS A 162 -8.54 -35.38 15.54
C LYS A 162 -8.78 -35.98 16.93
N ARG A 163 -9.97 -35.77 17.47
CA ARG A 163 -10.42 -36.42 18.71
C ARG A 163 -11.70 -37.18 18.46
N LYS A 164 -11.68 -38.49 18.70
CA LYS A 164 -12.88 -39.34 18.64
C LYS A 164 -13.57 -39.31 20.00
N PHE A 165 -14.87 -39.04 20.02
CA PHE A 165 -15.70 -39.16 21.21
C PHE A 165 -17.01 -39.84 20.80
N LEU A 166 -17.24 -41.03 21.35
CA LEU A 166 -18.29 -41.96 20.90
C LEU A 166 -18.20 -42.19 19.37
N TRP A 167 -19.30 -42.00 18.64
CA TRP A 167 -19.38 -42.16 17.18
C TRP A 167 -18.96 -40.91 16.39
N LYS A 168 -18.65 -39.78 17.06
CA LYS A 168 -18.30 -38.52 16.40
C LYS A 168 -16.78 -38.28 16.42
N THR A 169 -16.25 -37.79 15.30
CA THR A 169 -14.86 -37.32 15.19
C THR A 169 -14.86 -35.79 15.16
N PHE A 170 -14.21 -35.18 16.13
CA PHE A 170 -14.00 -33.74 16.20
C PHE A 170 -12.64 -33.41 15.62
N LYS A 171 -12.58 -32.39 14.76
CA LYS A 171 -11.34 -31.83 14.23
C LYS A 171 -11.11 -30.46 14.85
N ARG A 172 -9.88 -30.17 15.24
CA ARG A 172 -9.48 -28.85 15.71
C ARG A 172 -8.10 -28.52 15.18
N ASP A 173 -7.97 -27.34 14.59
CA ASP A 173 -6.68 -26.80 14.20
C ASP A 173 -5.91 -26.36 15.44
N VAL A 174 -4.67 -26.82 15.56
CA VAL A 174 -3.75 -26.46 16.63
C VAL A 174 -2.43 -26.02 16.01
N PHE A 175 -1.87 -24.93 16.51
CA PHE A 175 -0.51 -24.54 16.14
C PHE A 175 0.49 -25.29 17.03
N VAL A 176 1.46 -25.96 16.41
CA VAL A 176 2.54 -26.67 17.09
C VAL A 176 3.80 -25.83 17.00
N LEU A 177 4.27 -25.34 18.15
CA LEU A 177 5.54 -24.63 18.25
C LEU A 177 6.69 -25.61 17.97
N LYS A 178 7.41 -25.35 16.88
CA LYS A 178 8.58 -26.13 16.48
C LYS A 178 9.52 -25.20 15.72
N PHE A 179 10.26 -24.41 16.51
CA PHE A 179 11.22 -23.45 15.98
C PHE A 179 12.18 -24.13 15.00
N ASN A 180 12.39 -23.51 13.85
CA ASN A 180 13.31 -23.97 12.83
C ASN A 180 13.91 -22.77 12.08
N TRP A 181 15.07 -22.99 11.48
CA TRP A 181 15.79 -21.99 10.69
C TRP A 181 15.54 -22.09 9.19
N HIS A 182 14.63 -22.97 8.75
CA HIS A 182 14.46 -23.27 7.33
C HIS A 182 14.08 -22.02 6.54
N TYR A 183 13.16 -21.21 7.07
CA TYR A 183 12.69 -19.96 6.45
C TYR A 183 13.45 -18.72 6.93
N PHE A 184 14.74 -18.84 7.26
CA PHE A 184 15.59 -17.71 7.64
C PHE A 184 16.66 -17.46 6.57
N LEU A 185 16.64 -16.24 6.00
CA LEU A 185 17.56 -15.76 4.97
C LEU A 185 17.62 -16.66 3.72
N MET A 186 16.47 -17.16 3.28
CA MET A 186 16.38 -18.00 2.10
C MET A 186 16.59 -17.19 0.80
N PRO A 187 17.30 -17.76 -0.18
CA PRO A 187 17.28 -17.28 -1.57
C PRO A 187 15.87 -17.31 -2.17
N GLY A 188 15.57 -16.37 -3.08
CA GLY A 188 14.22 -16.21 -3.63
C GLY A 188 13.74 -17.35 -4.53
N ASP A 189 14.65 -17.98 -5.27
CA ASP A 189 14.38 -19.14 -6.13
C ASP A 189 13.99 -20.40 -5.34
N GLU A 190 14.55 -20.55 -4.14
CA GLU A 190 14.14 -21.56 -3.17
C GLU A 190 12.83 -21.19 -2.48
N PHE A 191 12.73 -19.96 -1.96
CA PHE A 191 11.57 -19.51 -1.17
C PHE A 191 10.26 -19.51 -1.97
N ILE A 192 10.34 -19.21 -3.28
CA ILE A 192 9.15 -19.19 -4.14
C ILE A 192 8.57 -20.58 -4.44
N ALA A 193 9.23 -21.66 -4.00
CA ALA A 193 8.71 -23.02 -4.13
C ALA A 193 7.36 -23.22 -3.42
N ASP A 194 7.15 -22.51 -2.32
CA ASP A 194 5.96 -22.62 -1.48
C ASP A 194 5.43 -21.27 -0.96
N HIS A 195 6.13 -20.15 -1.22
CA HIS A 195 5.66 -18.80 -0.90
C HIS A 195 5.61 -17.91 -2.14
N VAL A 196 4.41 -17.60 -2.63
CA VAL A 196 4.24 -16.85 -3.87
C VAL A 196 3.72 -15.45 -3.56
N PRO A 197 4.51 -14.38 -3.79
CA PRO A 197 4.03 -13.01 -3.57
C PRO A 197 2.91 -12.71 -4.55
N TYR A 198 1.90 -11.93 -4.14
CA TYR A 198 0.86 -11.47 -5.07
C TYR A 198 1.44 -10.68 -6.22
N ASP A 199 2.45 -9.87 -5.92
CA ASP A 199 3.10 -9.01 -6.88
C ASP A 199 4.46 -9.60 -7.29
N PRO A 200 4.66 -9.91 -8.58
CA PRO A 200 5.90 -10.51 -9.09
C PRO A 200 7.14 -9.64 -8.83
N LEU A 201 6.97 -8.33 -8.58
CA LEU A 201 8.06 -7.43 -8.20
C LEU A 201 8.84 -7.93 -6.98
N TYR A 202 8.15 -8.53 -6.01
CA TYR A 202 8.74 -9.00 -4.76
C TYR A 202 9.27 -10.43 -4.82
N GLN A 203 9.45 -10.99 -6.02
CA GLN A 203 10.28 -12.19 -6.22
C GLN A 203 11.77 -11.83 -6.34
N PHE A 204 12.10 -10.54 -6.52
CA PHE A 204 13.47 -10.00 -6.60
C PHE A 204 14.38 -10.72 -7.61
N THR A 205 13.80 -11.09 -8.76
CA THR A 205 14.50 -11.79 -9.85
C THR A 205 14.19 -11.12 -11.19
N GLU A 206 15.12 -11.26 -12.13
CA GLU A 206 14.93 -10.80 -13.52
C GLU A 206 13.95 -11.68 -14.30
N TYR A 207 13.63 -12.87 -13.83
CA TYR A 207 12.68 -13.77 -14.49
C TYR A 207 11.66 -14.33 -13.51
N PRO A 208 10.71 -13.50 -13.04
CA PRO A 208 9.74 -13.92 -12.05
C PRO A 208 8.79 -14.98 -12.60
N VAL A 209 8.49 -15.96 -11.74
CA VAL A 209 7.56 -17.05 -12.03
C VAL A 209 6.14 -16.51 -12.04
N ARG A 210 5.37 -16.94 -13.04
CA ARG A 210 3.98 -16.53 -13.21
C ARG A 210 3.04 -17.36 -12.33
N HIS A 211 1.94 -16.74 -11.89
CA HIS A 211 0.95 -17.39 -11.03
C HIS A 211 0.29 -18.62 -11.69
N ASP A 212 0.15 -18.62 -13.01
CA ASP A 212 -0.46 -19.69 -13.82
C ASP A 212 0.49 -20.87 -14.10
N THR A 213 1.77 -20.73 -13.78
CA THR A 213 2.80 -21.77 -13.99
C THR A 213 3.34 -22.35 -12.69
N ILE A 214 3.19 -21.65 -11.56
CA ILE A 214 3.90 -22.00 -10.32
C ILE A 214 3.53 -23.37 -9.72
N SER A 215 2.29 -23.84 -9.90
CA SER A 215 1.83 -25.13 -9.38
C SER A 215 2.08 -26.32 -10.33
N LYS A 216 2.43 -26.05 -11.60
CA LYS A 216 2.81 -27.10 -12.55
C LYS A 216 4.23 -27.47 -12.19
N LYS A 217 4.49 -28.73 -11.85
CA LYS A 217 5.81 -29.29 -11.43
C LYS A 217 7.05 -28.83 -12.22
N SER A 218 6.90 -28.14 -13.34
CA SER A 218 7.95 -27.29 -13.91
C SER A 218 7.67 -25.81 -13.59
N ARG A 219 8.31 -25.30 -12.52
CA ARG A 219 8.56 -23.86 -12.31
C ARG A 219 9.43 -23.37 -13.46
N ARG A 220 8.83 -23.18 -14.64
CA ARG A 220 9.55 -22.76 -15.84
C ARG A 220 9.71 -21.26 -15.75
N VAL A 221 10.91 -20.86 -15.39
CA VAL A 221 11.43 -19.56 -15.77
C VAL A 221 11.39 -19.50 -17.29
N ASP A 222 10.56 -18.62 -17.84
CA ASP A 222 10.52 -18.40 -19.27
C ASP A 222 11.60 -17.37 -19.64
N SER A 223 12.81 -17.87 -19.87
CA SER A 223 13.97 -17.04 -20.24
C SER A 223 13.86 -16.46 -21.67
N SER A 224 12.83 -16.84 -22.44
CA SER A 224 12.51 -16.18 -23.71
C SER A 224 11.79 -14.83 -23.51
N LEU A 225 11.26 -14.58 -22.31
CA LEU A 225 10.70 -13.29 -21.95
C LEU A 225 11.80 -12.26 -21.68
N GLN A 226 11.49 -11.01 -22.01
CA GLN A 226 12.36 -9.88 -21.67
C GLN A 226 12.62 -9.85 -20.15
N ALA A 227 13.89 -9.69 -19.77
CA ALA A 227 14.31 -9.60 -18.37
C ALA A 227 13.53 -8.49 -17.64
N PHE A 228 12.87 -8.87 -16.56
CA PHE A 228 12.14 -7.99 -15.67
C PHE A 228 13.13 -7.20 -14.80
N LYS A 229 13.36 -5.94 -15.15
CA LYS A 229 14.25 -5.05 -14.40
C LYS A 229 13.61 -4.62 -13.07
N TYR A 230 13.64 -5.54 -12.09
CA TYR A 230 12.96 -5.36 -10.81
C TYR A 230 13.55 -4.22 -9.99
N ILE A 231 14.86 -3.97 -10.08
CA ILE A 231 15.53 -2.84 -9.42
C ILE A 231 14.98 -1.51 -9.95
N ASP A 232 14.94 -1.36 -11.27
CA ASP A 232 14.39 -0.16 -11.93
C ASP A 232 12.91 0.00 -11.60
N THR A 233 12.17 -1.11 -11.56
CA THR A 233 10.75 -1.11 -11.20
C THR A 233 10.52 -0.68 -9.74
N LEU A 234 11.38 -1.12 -8.80
CA LEU A 234 11.34 -0.67 -7.41
C LEU A 234 11.60 0.83 -7.31
N GLN A 235 12.59 1.35 -8.04
CA GLN A 235 12.88 2.80 -8.09
C GLN A 235 11.72 3.59 -8.68
N TYR A 236 11.17 3.14 -9.80
CA TYR A 236 10.00 3.75 -10.42
C TYR A 236 8.80 3.81 -9.46
N CYS A 237 8.50 2.69 -8.78
CA CYS A 237 7.38 2.61 -7.84
C CYS A 237 7.52 3.55 -6.64
N ARG A 238 8.75 3.91 -6.23
CA ARG A 238 8.98 4.88 -5.14
C ARG A 238 8.52 6.29 -5.48
N ASN A 239 8.56 6.65 -6.76
CA ASN A 239 8.18 7.97 -7.26
C ASN A 239 6.70 8.07 -7.62
N LEU A 240 5.95 6.97 -7.55
CA LEU A 240 4.51 6.96 -7.76
C LEU A 240 3.76 7.39 -6.51
N ASN A 241 2.69 8.17 -6.71
CA ASN A 241 1.69 8.46 -5.69
C ASN A 241 0.87 7.20 -5.32
N TYR A 242 0.00 7.29 -4.33
CA TYR A 242 -0.67 6.12 -3.76
C TYR A 242 -1.58 5.43 -4.79
N ALA A 243 -2.38 6.20 -5.53
CA ALA A 243 -3.30 5.64 -6.52
C ALA A 243 -2.56 5.05 -7.71
N GLN A 244 -1.53 5.72 -8.22
CA GLN A 244 -0.69 5.22 -9.31
C GLN A 244 0.03 3.94 -8.92
N ARG A 245 0.57 3.86 -7.70
CA ARG A 245 1.24 2.67 -7.19
C ARG A 245 0.29 1.47 -7.15
N SER A 246 -0.93 1.65 -6.61
CA SER A 246 -1.95 0.60 -6.57
C SER A 246 -2.38 0.17 -7.98
N MET A 247 -2.56 1.11 -8.91
CA MET A 247 -2.88 0.79 -10.31
C MET A 247 -1.75 0.05 -11.02
N ASN A 248 -0.49 0.44 -10.80
CA ASN A 248 0.67 -0.20 -11.41
C ASN A 248 0.87 -1.63 -10.86
N GLU A 249 0.68 -1.82 -9.56
CA GLU A 249 0.67 -3.14 -8.93
C GLU A 249 -0.41 -4.03 -9.54
N ILE A 250 -1.68 -3.59 -9.60
CA ILE A 250 -2.77 -4.35 -10.22
C ILE A 250 -2.43 -4.75 -11.67
N ALA A 251 -1.86 -3.83 -12.45
CA ALA A 251 -1.49 -4.08 -13.84
C ALA A 251 -0.40 -5.17 -13.94
N ARG A 252 0.66 -5.09 -13.12
CA ARG A 252 1.71 -6.12 -13.10
C ARG A 252 1.18 -7.48 -12.68
N ILE A 253 0.38 -7.55 -11.62
CA ILE A 253 -0.19 -8.83 -11.14
C ILE A 253 -1.00 -9.49 -12.25
N ARG A 254 -1.85 -8.72 -12.95
CA ARG A 254 -2.64 -9.24 -14.08
C ARG A 254 -1.76 -9.76 -15.21
N ALA A 255 -0.68 -9.06 -15.55
CA ALA A 255 0.25 -9.49 -16.59
C ALA A 255 0.93 -10.84 -16.26
N TYR A 256 1.12 -11.15 -14.98
CA TYR A 256 1.70 -12.40 -14.48
C TYR A 256 0.67 -13.49 -14.15
N GLY A 257 -0.59 -13.27 -14.51
CA GLY A 257 -1.67 -14.25 -14.45
C GLY A 257 -2.48 -14.22 -13.15
N VAL A 258 -3.77 -14.55 -13.25
CA VAL A 258 -4.68 -14.65 -12.11
C VAL A 258 -5.15 -16.10 -12.00
N SER A 259 -4.40 -16.92 -11.24
CA SER A 259 -4.56 -18.38 -11.27
C SER A 259 -5.36 -18.97 -10.10
N ASN A 260 -5.65 -18.17 -9.06
CA ASN A 260 -6.36 -18.64 -7.88
C ASN A 260 -7.18 -17.53 -7.20
N ARG A 261 -8.02 -17.92 -6.24
CA ARG A 261 -8.94 -17.03 -5.51
C ARG A 261 -8.25 -15.90 -4.76
N PHE A 262 -7.03 -16.11 -4.26
CA PHE A 262 -6.33 -15.10 -3.47
C PHE A 262 -5.82 -13.97 -4.35
N VAL A 263 -5.27 -14.29 -5.53
CA VAL A 263 -4.81 -13.27 -6.49
C VAL A 263 -5.99 -12.42 -6.97
N SER A 264 -7.12 -13.04 -7.33
CA SER A 264 -8.30 -12.30 -7.77
C SER A 264 -8.91 -11.44 -6.66
N GLN A 265 -8.97 -11.96 -5.43
CA GLN A 265 -9.44 -11.21 -4.26
C GLN A 265 -8.50 -10.04 -3.93
N TYR A 266 -7.18 -10.24 -3.96
CA TYR A 266 -6.20 -9.19 -3.71
C TYR A 266 -6.35 -8.04 -4.72
N ILE A 267 -6.42 -8.35 -6.02
CA ILE A 267 -6.68 -7.34 -7.08
C ILE A 267 -7.98 -6.59 -6.82
N SER A 268 -9.05 -7.31 -6.43
CA SER A 268 -10.36 -6.70 -6.15
C SER A 268 -10.27 -5.69 -5.00
N ILE A 269 -9.61 -6.06 -3.90
CA ILE A 269 -9.39 -5.18 -2.74
C ILE A 269 -8.57 -3.95 -3.15
N GLN A 270 -7.46 -4.13 -3.85
CA GLN A 270 -6.64 -2.99 -4.29
C GLN A 270 -7.44 -2.05 -5.20
N ARG A 271 -8.23 -2.60 -6.12
CA ARG A 271 -9.09 -1.80 -7.00
C ARG A 271 -10.15 -1.01 -6.23
N GLN A 272 -10.77 -1.62 -5.22
CA GLN A 272 -11.77 -0.97 -4.36
C GLN A 272 -11.16 0.17 -3.52
N ASN A 273 -9.86 0.09 -3.20
CA ASN A 273 -9.15 1.13 -2.45
C ASN A 273 -8.69 2.32 -3.32
N ILE A 274 -8.67 2.20 -4.66
CA ILE A 274 -8.21 3.28 -5.55
C ILE A 274 -8.91 4.63 -5.29
N PRO A 275 -10.25 4.72 -5.10
CA PRO A 275 -10.91 5.99 -4.81
C PRO A 275 -10.41 6.63 -3.51
N TYR A 276 -10.13 5.83 -2.49
CA TYR A 276 -9.53 6.31 -1.24
C TYR A 276 -8.11 6.84 -1.48
N TRP A 277 -7.28 6.11 -2.23
CA TRP A 277 -5.92 6.55 -2.55
C TRP A 277 -5.87 7.84 -3.36
N LYS A 278 -6.80 8.03 -4.29
CA LYS A 278 -6.94 9.30 -5.03
C LYS A 278 -7.25 10.47 -4.12
N LEU A 279 -8.11 10.26 -3.11
CA LEU A 279 -8.39 11.30 -2.11
C LEU A 279 -7.15 11.62 -1.27
N VAL A 280 -6.37 10.59 -0.89
CA VAL A 280 -5.09 10.79 -0.19
C VAL A 280 -4.10 11.58 -1.07
N ASP A 281 -4.00 11.25 -2.35
CA ASP A 281 -3.15 11.95 -3.31
C ASP A 281 -3.58 13.41 -3.51
N ASP A 282 -4.89 13.67 -3.60
CA ASP A 282 -5.44 15.03 -3.73
C ASP A 282 -5.18 15.88 -2.49
N LYS A 283 -5.17 15.27 -1.30
CA LYS A 283 -4.79 15.94 -0.05
C LYS A 283 -3.29 16.20 0.00
N ALA A 284 -2.48 15.20 -0.35
CA ALA A 284 -1.03 15.32 -0.35
C ALA A 284 -0.51 16.36 -1.37
N SER A 285 -1.24 16.60 -2.46
CA SER A 285 -0.89 17.63 -3.44
C SER A 285 -1.23 19.06 -3.01
N GLY A 286 -1.99 19.24 -1.92
CA GLY A 286 -2.52 20.54 -1.49
C GLY A 286 -3.69 21.06 -2.34
N HIS A 287 -4.00 20.43 -3.48
CA HIS A 287 -5.10 20.86 -4.35
C HIS A 287 -6.46 20.64 -3.71
N PHE A 288 -6.60 19.65 -2.83
CA PHE A 288 -7.82 19.44 -2.06
C PHE A 288 -8.15 20.66 -1.19
N ASP A 289 -7.18 21.16 -0.42
CA ASP A 289 -7.41 22.28 0.49
C ASP A 289 -7.67 23.58 -0.29
N LEU A 290 -6.90 23.82 -1.36
CA LEU A 290 -7.13 24.95 -2.27
C LEU A 290 -8.51 24.91 -2.93
N TYR A 291 -9.03 23.71 -3.23
CA TYR A 291 -10.39 23.54 -3.71
C TYR A 291 -11.43 23.90 -2.65
N GLN A 292 -11.24 23.47 -1.39
CA GLN A 292 -12.15 23.84 -0.31
C GLN A 292 -12.20 25.35 -0.09
N GLU A 293 -11.04 26.01 -0.08
CA GLU A 293 -10.95 27.47 0.01
C GLU A 293 -11.66 28.15 -1.15
N ALA A 294 -11.44 27.67 -2.39
CA ALA A 294 -12.09 28.22 -3.57
C ALA A 294 -13.63 28.07 -3.50
N GLY A 295 -14.12 26.95 -2.95
CA GLY A 295 -15.55 26.76 -2.69
C GLY A 295 -16.14 27.78 -1.72
N ILE A 296 -15.41 28.14 -0.66
CA ILE A 296 -15.80 29.19 0.28
C ILE A 296 -15.82 30.55 -0.42
N SER A 297 -14.78 30.87 -1.20
CA SER A 297 -14.72 32.11 -1.98
C SER A 297 -15.88 32.21 -2.99
N LEU A 298 -16.23 31.12 -3.67
CA LEU A 298 -17.39 31.08 -4.58
C LEU A 298 -18.68 31.41 -3.83
N GLN A 299 -18.90 30.79 -2.67
CA GLN A 299 -20.10 31.04 -1.88
C GLN A 299 -20.19 32.50 -1.40
N GLN A 300 -19.07 33.09 -1.00
CA GLN A 300 -19.01 34.49 -0.59
C GLN A 300 -19.32 35.44 -1.76
N LEU A 301 -18.68 35.22 -2.92
CA LEU A 301 -18.91 36.05 -4.10
C LEU A 301 -20.35 35.92 -4.64
N ASP A 302 -20.93 34.71 -4.60
CA ASP A 302 -22.34 34.49 -4.94
C ASP A 302 -23.28 35.30 -4.02
N ASN A 303 -22.97 35.35 -2.71
CA ASN A 303 -23.75 36.12 -1.73
C ASN A 303 -23.60 37.63 -1.94
N ASP A 304 -22.37 38.11 -2.13
CA ASP A 304 -22.09 39.53 -2.36
C ASP A 304 -22.77 40.03 -3.65
N TYR A 305 -22.72 39.22 -4.71
CA TYR A 305 -23.43 39.52 -5.95
C TYR A 305 -24.95 39.59 -5.73
N ARG A 306 -25.57 38.63 -5.03
CA ARG A 306 -27.02 38.65 -4.76
C ARG A 306 -27.45 39.86 -3.95
N MET A 307 -26.62 40.28 -2.98
CA MET A 307 -26.87 41.49 -2.20
C MET A 307 -26.88 42.73 -3.10
N LEU A 308 -25.89 42.88 -3.99
CA LEU A 308 -25.84 43.98 -4.94
C LEU A 308 -26.96 43.92 -5.99
N GLU A 309 -27.30 42.73 -6.48
CA GLU A 309 -28.39 42.51 -7.43
C GLU A 309 -29.72 43.00 -6.86
N SER A 310 -30.01 42.72 -5.58
CA SER A 310 -31.22 43.22 -4.93
C SER A 310 -31.25 44.75 -4.82
N GLN A 311 -30.11 45.39 -4.54
CA GLN A 311 -29.98 46.85 -4.49
C GLN A 311 -30.17 47.51 -5.86
N VAL A 312 -29.79 46.83 -6.94
CA VAL A 312 -29.94 47.39 -8.29
C VAL A 312 -31.40 47.63 -8.64
N TYR A 313 -32.33 46.81 -8.16
CA TYR A 313 -33.76 46.99 -8.45
C TYR A 313 -34.46 48.00 -7.53
N ASP A 314 -33.79 48.48 -6.49
CA ASP A 314 -34.26 49.55 -5.63
C ASP A 314 -33.84 50.92 -6.17
N ASN A 315 -34.80 51.69 -6.69
CA ASN A 315 -34.53 53.00 -7.29
C ASN A 315 -34.09 54.07 -6.29
N SER A 316 -34.16 53.82 -4.99
CA SER A 316 -33.65 54.71 -3.94
C SER A 316 -32.14 54.60 -3.71
N GLN A 317 -31.50 53.56 -4.24
CA GLN A 317 -30.07 53.32 -4.07
C GLN A 317 -29.20 54.17 -5.00
N ASP A 318 -27.96 54.40 -4.58
CA ASP A 318 -26.95 55.15 -5.31
C ASP A 318 -26.28 54.28 -6.38
N ASP A 319 -26.53 54.60 -7.65
CA ASP A 319 -26.01 53.87 -8.80
C ASP A 319 -24.48 53.92 -8.91
N ASP A 320 -23.85 55.04 -8.52
CA ASP A 320 -22.40 55.22 -8.59
C ASP A 320 -21.70 54.32 -7.54
N LYS A 321 -22.34 54.16 -6.39
CA LYS A 321 -21.90 53.22 -5.35
C LYS A 321 -22.04 51.77 -5.82
N ILE A 322 -23.19 51.42 -6.42
CA ILE A 322 -23.45 50.06 -6.93
C ILE A 322 -22.43 49.69 -8.01
N ILE A 323 -22.19 50.55 -9.01
CA ILE A 323 -21.25 50.24 -10.09
C ILE A 323 -19.81 50.09 -9.57
N SER A 324 -19.42 50.90 -8.56
CA SER A 324 -18.12 50.77 -7.88
C SER A 324 -17.97 49.42 -7.18
N GLN A 325 -19.01 48.97 -6.46
CA GLN A 325 -19.00 47.68 -5.77
C GLN A 325 -18.99 46.50 -6.75
N LEU A 326 -19.79 46.55 -7.82
CA LEU A 326 -19.76 45.56 -8.90
C LEU A 326 -18.38 45.51 -9.58
N GLY A 327 -17.72 46.66 -9.76
CA GLY A 327 -16.37 46.76 -10.32
C GLY A 327 -15.31 46.08 -9.44
N LYS A 328 -15.48 46.09 -8.11
CA LYS A 328 -14.58 45.40 -7.17
C LYS A 328 -14.76 43.88 -7.18
N LEU A 329 -15.96 43.38 -7.44
CA LEU A 329 -16.23 41.93 -7.49
C LEU A 329 -15.63 41.26 -8.74
N SER A 330 -15.56 41.96 -9.87
CA SER A 330 -15.11 41.37 -11.15
C SER A 330 -13.70 40.76 -11.08
N PRO A 331 -12.66 41.48 -10.63
CA PRO A 331 -11.32 40.89 -10.54
C PRO A 331 -11.25 39.75 -9.52
N GLU A 332 -12.09 39.73 -8.49
CA GLU A 332 -12.13 38.63 -7.53
C GLU A 332 -12.77 37.36 -8.12
N VAL A 333 -13.81 37.51 -8.94
CA VAL A 333 -14.41 36.40 -9.72
C VAL A 333 -13.40 35.85 -10.74
N ASP A 334 -12.67 36.73 -11.44
CA ASP A 334 -11.66 36.32 -12.43
C ASP A 334 -10.51 35.55 -11.77
N LYS A 335 -9.99 36.06 -10.64
CA LYS A 335 -8.97 35.37 -9.84
C LYS A 335 -9.46 34.01 -9.36
N LEU A 336 -10.71 33.92 -8.90
CA LEU A 336 -11.29 32.66 -8.46
C LEU A 336 -11.38 31.65 -9.61
N LEU A 337 -11.79 32.08 -10.80
CA LEU A 337 -11.85 31.23 -11.98
C LEU A 337 -10.46 30.68 -12.32
N GLN A 338 -9.45 31.56 -12.38
CA GLN A 338 -8.07 31.16 -12.64
C GLN A 338 -7.54 30.19 -11.57
N LYS A 339 -7.83 30.45 -10.28
CA LYS A 339 -7.47 29.55 -9.17
C LYS A 339 -8.08 28.17 -9.41
N MET A 340 -9.39 28.08 -9.64
CA MET A 340 -10.10 26.81 -9.84
C MET A 340 -9.62 26.05 -11.09
N GLU A 341 -9.35 26.74 -12.20
CA GLU A 341 -8.88 26.11 -13.45
C GLU A 341 -7.46 25.53 -13.33
N SER A 342 -6.63 26.07 -12.42
CA SER A 342 -5.29 25.54 -12.15
C SER A 342 -5.28 24.26 -11.30
N LEU A 343 -6.40 23.93 -10.63
CA LEU A 343 -6.47 22.79 -9.72
C LEU A 343 -6.50 21.46 -10.49
N THR A 344 -5.65 20.53 -10.05
CA THR A 344 -5.62 19.15 -10.54
C THR A 344 -6.10 18.19 -9.45
N LEU A 345 -7.33 17.70 -9.57
CA LEU A 345 -7.90 16.68 -8.69
C LEU A 345 -8.00 15.34 -9.43
N THR A 346 -7.76 14.25 -8.73
CA THR A 346 -7.75 12.89 -9.27
C THR A 346 -8.98 12.08 -8.85
N THR A 347 -9.59 12.43 -7.72
CA THR A 347 -10.82 11.85 -7.20
C THR A 347 -11.98 12.19 -8.13
N THR A 348 -12.69 11.16 -8.60
CA THR A 348 -13.72 11.30 -9.63
C THR A 348 -14.83 12.29 -9.22
N SER A 349 -15.36 12.18 -8.00
CA SER A 349 -16.40 13.08 -7.51
C SER A 349 -15.91 14.53 -7.41
N LEU A 350 -14.72 14.75 -6.86
CA LEU A 350 -14.14 16.09 -6.74
C LEU A 350 -13.89 16.74 -8.10
N LYS A 351 -13.45 15.97 -9.11
CA LYS A 351 -13.33 16.47 -10.50
C LYS A 351 -14.65 16.96 -11.05
N PHE A 352 -15.73 16.21 -10.83
CA PHE A 352 -17.06 16.60 -11.28
C PHE A 352 -17.57 17.85 -10.54
N GLN A 353 -17.32 17.94 -9.23
CA GLN A 353 -17.68 19.11 -8.43
C GLN A 353 -16.90 20.36 -8.87
N LEU A 354 -15.57 20.27 -9.00
CA LEU A 354 -14.74 21.35 -9.51
C LEU A 354 -15.20 21.84 -10.89
N ALA A 355 -15.49 20.91 -11.81
CA ALA A 355 -16.02 21.28 -13.13
C ALA A 355 -17.39 21.99 -13.04
N GLY A 356 -18.23 21.61 -12.08
CA GLY A 356 -19.49 22.28 -11.78
C GLY A 356 -19.29 23.68 -11.22
N ASP A 357 -18.38 23.84 -10.27
CA ASP A 357 -18.08 25.12 -9.64
C ASP A 357 -17.42 26.09 -10.62
N ILE A 358 -16.52 25.62 -11.49
CA ILE A 358 -15.97 26.43 -12.60
C ILE A 358 -17.10 26.97 -13.49
N ARG A 359 -18.12 26.15 -13.82
CA ARG A 359 -19.28 26.63 -14.57
C ARG A 359 -20.08 27.68 -13.81
N ARG A 360 -20.24 27.53 -12.50
CA ARG A 360 -20.90 28.52 -11.64
C ARG A 360 -20.14 29.84 -11.61
N VAL A 361 -18.81 29.81 -11.47
CA VAL A 361 -17.96 31.02 -11.50
C VAL A 361 -18.10 31.73 -12.85
N ARG A 362 -18.05 30.99 -13.96
CA ARG A 362 -18.25 31.59 -15.31
C ARG A 362 -19.63 32.21 -15.47
N PHE A 363 -20.67 31.58 -14.92
CA PHE A 363 -22.02 32.16 -14.93
C PHE A 363 -22.11 33.43 -14.07
N LEU A 364 -21.48 33.43 -12.89
CA LEU A 364 -21.38 34.62 -12.04
C LEU A 364 -20.65 35.76 -12.76
N GLN A 365 -19.55 35.46 -13.45
CA GLN A 365 -18.78 36.42 -14.26
C GLN A 365 -19.66 37.07 -15.34
N GLN A 366 -20.44 36.28 -16.08
CA GLN A 366 -21.36 36.78 -17.10
C GLN A 366 -22.48 37.67 -16.51
N ARG A 367 -23.07 37.23 -15.39
CA ARG A 367 -24.11 38.00 -14.70
C ARG A 367 -23.58 39.33 -14.17
N LEU A 368 -22.39 39.32 -13.59
CA LEU A 368 -21.74 40.53 -13.11
C LEU A 368 -21.52 41.54 -14.25
N ALA A 369 -21.01 41.09 -15.40
CA ALA A 369 -20.84 41.94 -16.58
C ALA A 369 -22.18 42.51 -17.09
N ALA A 370 -23.23 41.69 -17.15
CA ALA A 370 -24.57 42.13 -17.53
C ALA A 370 -25.12 43.18 -16.55
N GLN A 371 -24.92 42.98 -15.25
CA GLN A 371 -25.37 43.90 -14.20
C GLN A 371 -24.64 45.24 -14.26
N GLN A 372 -23.32 45.22 -14.48
CA GLN A 372 -22.53 46.43 -14.68
C GLN A 372 -23.05 47.23 -15.87
N ALA A 373 -23.25 46.59 -17.03
CA ALA A 373 -23.78 47.23 -18.23
C ALA A 373 -25.17 47.85 -18.00
N PHE A 374 -26.04 47.17 -17.26
CA PHE A 374 -27.37 47.67 -16.91
C PHE A 374 -27.31 48.95 -16.06
N VAL A 375 -26.54 48.93 -14.96
CA VAL A 375 -26.42 50.08 -14.05
C VAL A 375 -25.78 51.27 -14.78
N GLN A 376 -24.75 51.02 -15.59
CA GLN A 376 -24.07 52.06 -16.37
C GLN A 376 -25.02 52.73 -17.36
N LYS A 377 -25.89 51.96 -18.04
CA LYS A 377 -26.95 52.50 -18.90
C LYS A 377 -27.98 53.32 -18.12
N ARG A 378 -28.33 52.91 -16.89
CA ARG A 378 -29.26 53.66 -16.03
C ARG A 378 -28.67 55.01 -15.59
N ILE A 379 -27.38 55.05 -15.24
CA ILE A 379 -26.66 56.29 -14.89
C ILE A 379 -26.68 57.28 -16.06
N LEU A 380 -26.31 56.83 -17.27
CA LEU A 380 -26.30 57.67 -18.48
C LEU A 380 -27.68 58.30 -18.72
N LYS A 381 -28.75 57.49 -18.63
CA LYS A 381 -30.13 57.98 -18.81
C LYS A 381 -30.56 59.00 -17.75
N LYS A 382 -30.07 58.89 -16.50
CA LYS A 382 -30.31 59.88 -15.44
C LYS A 382 -29.57 61.20 -15.72
N MET A 383 -28.37 61.15 -16.30
CA MET A 383 -27.61 62.33 -16.69
C MET A 383 -28.26 63.08 -17.86
N GLU A 384 -28.70 62.37 -18.89
CA GLU A 384 -29.42 62.95 -20.04
C GLU A 384 -30.68 63.72 -19.58
N ARG A 385 -31.44 63.18 -18.64
CA ARG A 385 -32.64 63.82 -18.07
C ARG A 385 -32.37 65.03 -17.18
N LYS A 386 -31.14 65.19 -16.67
CA LYS A 386 -30.76 66.37 -15.87
C LYS A 386 -30.24 67.52 -16.74
N ASN A 387 -29.80 67.21 -17.96
CA ASN A 387 -29.14 68.17 -18.87
C ASN A 387 -30.03 68.63 -20.03
N GLY A 388 -31.20 68.02 -20.22
CA GLY A 388 -32.25 68.46 -21.15
C GLY A 388 -33.51 68.79 -20.38
#